data_AF-A0A1A8KG73-F1
#
_entry.id   AF-A0A1A8KG73-F1
#
_cell.length_a   1.000
_cell.length_b   1.000
_cell.length_c   1.000
_cell.angle_alpha   90.00
_cell.angle_beta   90.00
_cell.angle_gamma   90.00
#
_symmetry.space_group_name_H-M   'P 1'
#
loop_
_entity.id
_entity.type
_entity.pdbx_description
1 polymer ?
#
loop_
_entity_poly.entity_id
_entity_poly.type
_entity_poly.pdbx_seq_one_letter_code
_entity_poly.pdbx_strand_id
1 'polypeptide(L)' 'MTCQSSEAIEDERRASGSSSGICTVESDESRMASTMKDLRNTGWYWGGLTANGAREVLQDWCEGAFLLRDSSQRDFL' A
#
# COMPACT_ATOMS: atom_id res chain seq x y z
N MET A 1 -0.40 54.00 2.48
CA MET A 1 -1.68 53.39 2.93
C MET A 1 -1.29 52.28 3.89
N THR A 2 -1.62 52.44 5.17
CA THR A 2 -1.08 51.65 6.28
C THR A 2 -1.68 50.25 6.31
N CYS A 3 -0.82 49.24 6.37
CA CYS A 3 -1.19 47.86 6.65
C CYS A 3 -1.88 47.78 8.02
N GLN A 4 -3.07 47.20 8.09
CA GLN A 4 -3.66 46.80 9.36
C GLN A 4 -3.42 45.30 9.57
N SER A 5 -2.64 45.02 10.62
CA SER A 5 -2.48 43.71 11.23
C SER A 5 -3.79 43.25 11.88
N SER A 6 -4.04 41.93 11.86
CA SER A 6 -4.82 41.20 12.88
C SER A 6 -4.31 39.77 12.85
N GLU A 7 -3.31 39.43 13.68
CA GLU A 7 -3.43 38.87 15.04
C GLU A 7 -3.35 37.34 15.03
N ALA A 8 -2.44 36.83 15.86
CA ALA A 8 -2.07 35.44 16.00
C ALA A 8 -3.21 34.63 16.63
N ILE A 9 -3.38 33.39 16.19
CA ILE A 9 -4.10 32.37 16.96
C ILE A 9 -3.11 31.34 17.47
N GLU A 10 -3.09 31.22 18.79
CA GLU A 10 -2.22 30.38 19.58
C GLU A 10 -2.68 28.91 19.60
N ASP A 11 -1.69 28.06 19.86
CA ASP A 11 -1.66 26.64 20.18
C ASP A 11 -2.94 26.04 20.81
N GLU A 12 -3.43 24.94 20.22
CA GLU A 12 -4.15 23.93 21.01
C GLU A 12 -3.85 22.51 20.51
N ARG A 13 -2.70 21.98 20.95
CA ARG A 13 -2.47 20.53 20.99
C ARG A 13 -3.57 19.86 21.83
N ARG A 14 -4.62 19.36 21.19
CA ARG A 14 -5.48 18.32 21.78
C ARG A 14 -4.97 16.95 21.38
N ALA A 15 -4.09 16.42 22.23
CA ALA A 15 -3.96 14.99 22.40
C ALA A 15 -5.25 14.47 23.07
N SER A 16 -6.04 13.70 22.35
CA SER A 16 -7.02 12.79 22.95
C SER A 16 -7.00 11.50 22.15
N GLY A 17 -6.16 10.58 22.60
CA GLY A 17 -6.12 9.22 22.09
C GLY A 17 -7.44 8.50 22.38
N SER A 18 -7.91 7.76 21.38
CA SER A 18 -8.56 6.48 21.66
C SER A 18 -7.46 5.43 21.77
N SER A 19 -7.38 4.91 22.98
CA SER A 19 -6.39 3.98 23.49
C SER A 19 -6.71 2.54 23.09
N SER A 20 -5.63 1.78 22.88
CA SER A 20 -5.51 0.36 23.20
C SER A 20 -6.06 -0.66 22.21
N GLY A 21 -5.14 -1.30 21.51
CA GLY A 21 -5.39 -2.57 20.85
C GLY A 21 -4.10 -3.16 20.33
N ILE A 22 -3.11 -3.34 21.22
CA ILE A 22 -1.90 -4.14 21.03
C ILE A 22 -0.85 -3.54 20.08
N CYS A 23 0.27 -3.06 20.64
CA CYS A 23 1.56 -3.26 19.97
C CYS A 23 1.90 -4.74 20.11
N THR A 24 1.10 -5.64 19.50
CA THR A 24 1.71 -6.87 19.05
C THR A 24 2.75 -6.39 18.07
N VAL A 25 4.00 -6.72 18.33
CA VAL A 25 4.98 -6.82 17.26
C VAL A 25 4.35 -7.85 16.31
N GLU A 26 3.53 -7.36 15.38
CA GLU A 26 3.00 -8.19 14.32
C GLU A 26 4.27 -8.63 13.59
N SER A 27 4.54 -9.93 13.60
CA SER A 27 5.70 -10.44 12.89
C SER A 27 5.60 -9.98 11.45
N ASP A 28 6.72 -9.63 10.81
CA ASP A 28 6.73 -9.30 9.38
C ASP A 28 6.00 -10.39 8.57
N GLU A 29 6.09 -11.64 9.01
CA GLU A 29 5.35 -12.78 8.47
C GLU A 29 3.82 -12.61 8.51
N SER A 30 3.26 -12.15 9.63
CA SER A 30 1.82 -11.92 9.78
C SER A 30 1.35 -10.78 8.87
N ARG A 31 2.16 -9.72 8.76
CA ARG A 31 1.83 -8.57 7.92
C ARG A 31 1.87 -8.93 6.44
N MET A 32 2.87 -9.72 6.04
CA MET A 32 2.96 -10.29 4.70
C MET A 32 1.76 -11.21 4.41
N ALA A 33 1.41 -12.11 5.33
CA ALA A 33 0.27 -13.01 5.16
C ALA A 33 -1.05 -12.24 4.97
N SER A 34 -1.28 -11.19 5.77
CA SER A 34 -2.46 -10.33 5.65
C SER A 34 -2.50 -9.61 4.30
N THR A 35 -1.37 -9.04 3.86
CA THR A 35 -1.26 -8.37 2.56
C THR A 35 -1.50 -9.34 1.39
N MET A 36 -0.95 -10.56 1.46
CA MET A 36 -1.13 -11.59 0.43
C MET A 36 -2.59 -12.06 0.36
N LYS A 37 -3.29 -12.12 1.49
CA LYS A 37 -4.73 -12.41 1.52
C LYS A 37 -5.52 -11.33 0.79
N ASP A 38 -5.20 -10.06 1.03
CA ASP A 38 -5.87 -8.95 0.37
C ASP A 38 -5.59 -8.93 -1.13
N LEU A 39 -4.34 -9.12 -1.56
CA LEU A 39 -3.95 -9.21 -2.97
C LEU A 39 -4.74 -10.27 -3.74
N ARG A 40 -4.96 -11.44 -3.15
CA ARG A 40 -5.76 -12.51 -3.77
C ARG A 40 -7.22 -12.10 -4.04
N ASN A 41 -7.73 -11.10 -3.33
CA ASN A 41 -9.10 -10.63 -3.47
C ASN A 41 -9.25 -9.47 -4.46
N THR A 42 -8.15 -8.93 -5.00
CA THR A 42 -8.21 -7.71 -5.84
C THR A 42 -8.48 -7.98 -7.32
N GLY A 43 -8.30 -9.22 -7.79
CA GLY A 43 -8.53 -9.62 -9.19
C GLY A 43 -7.42 -9.26 -10.18
N TRP A 44 -6.43 -8.46 -9.77
CA TRP A 44 -5.24 -8.10 -10.57
C TRP A 44 -3.94 -8.73 -10.06
N TYR A 45 -4.03 -9.63 -9.08
CA TYR A 45 -2.94 -10.52 -8.67
C TYR A 45 -3.07 -11.90 -9.36
N TRP A 46 -2.03 -12.28 -10.09
CA TRP A 46 -2.02 -13.47 -10.96
C TRP A 46 -1.10 -14.60 -10.46
N GLY A 47 -0.54 -14.48 -9.25
CA GLY A 47 0.28 -15.52 -8.63
C GLY A 47 1.53 -15.86 -9.43
N GLY A 48 1.85 -17.15 -9.55
CA GLY A 48 3.05 -17.71 -10.20
C GLY A 48 3.12 -17.55 -11.73
N LEU A 49 2.63 -16.45 -12.27
CA LEU A 49 2.73 -16.11 -13.68
C LEU A 49 4.19 -15.83 -14.06
N THR A 50 4.64 -16.31 -15.22
CA THR A 50 5.99 -15.99 -15.70
C THR A 50 6.06 -14.55 -16.22
N ALA A 51 7.26 -13.97 -16.29
CA ALA A 51 7.43 -12.65 -16.88
C ALA A 51 6.97 -12.56 -18.34
N ASN A 52 7.13 -13.66 -19.12
CA ASN A 52 6.65 -13.71 -20.49
C ASN A 52 5.14 -13.82 -20.56
N GLY A 53 4.53 -14.70 -19.75
CA GLY A 53 3.07 -14.81 -19.67
C GLY A 53 2.40 -13.50 -19.25
N ALA A 54 3.01 -12.74 -18.34
CA ALA A 54 2.52 -11.40 -17.99
C ALA A 54 2.56 -10.42 -19.17
N ARG A 55 3.60 -10.47 -20.01
CA ARG A 55 3.69 -9.64 -21.23
C ARG A 55 2.62 -10.02 -22.25
N GLU A 56 2.41 -11.31 -22.47
CA GLU A 56 1.39 -11.81 -23.38
C GLU A 56 -0.01 -11.40 -22.92
N VAL A 57 -0.31 -11.46 -21.62
CA VAL A 57 -1.59 -10.97 -21.09
C VAL A 57 -1.76 -9.47 -21.33
N LEU A 58 -0.73 -8.66 -21.03
CA LEU A 58 -0.81 -7.20 -21.13
C LEU A 58 -0.79 -6.66 -22.57
N GLN A 59 -0.37 -7.46 -23.56
CA GLN A 59 -0.27 -7.01 -24.95
C GLN A 59 -1.61 -6.57 -25.54
N ASP A 60 -2.70 -7.17 -25.07
CA ASP A 60 -4.06 -6.95 -25.56
C ASP A 60 -4.82 -5.90 -24.72
N TRP A 61 -4.16 -5.31 -23.71
CA TRP A 61 -4.76 -4.37 -22.77
C TRP A 61 -4.36 -2.94 -23.12
N CYS A 62 -5.16 -1.97 -22.65
CA CYS A 62 -4.86 -0.56 -22.85
C CYS A 62 -3.53 -0.16 -22.20
N GLU A 63 -2.91 0.88 -22.75
CA GLU A 63 -1.71 1.48 -22.17
C GLU A 63 -1.94 1.86 -20.70
N GLY A 64 -0.94 1.60 -19.85
CA GLY A 64 -1.04 1.80 -18.41
C GLY A 64 -1.70 0.65 -17.64
N ALA A 65 -2.19 -0.39 -18.32
CA ALA A 65 -2.61 -1.63 -17.66
C ALA A 65 -1.41 -2.31 -16.95
N PHE A 66 -1.68 -2.84 -15.76
CA PHE A 66 -0.69 -3.56 -14.96
C PHE A 66 -1.34 -4.75 -14.25
N LEU A 67 -0.49 -5.69 -13.83
CA LEU A 67 -0.87 -6.80 -12.97
C LEU A 67 0.25 -7.08 -11.98
N LEU A 68 -0.08 -7.74 -10.88
CA LEU A 68 0.88 -8.17 -9.87
C LEU A 68 1.07 -9.69 -9.96
N ARG A 69 2.31 -10.16 -9.78
CA ARG A 69 2.67 -11.58 -9.86
C ARG A 69 3.80 -11.92 -8.90
N ASP A 70 3.93 -13.21 -8.61
CA ASP A 70 5.06 -13.74 -7.85
C ASP A 70 6.33 -13.67 -8.69
N SER A 71 7.45 -13.38 -8.04
CA SER A 71 8.75 -13.45 -8.68
C SER A 71 9.18 -14.90 -8.86
N SER A 72 9.70 -15.24 -10.03
CA SER A 72 10.39 -16.52 -10.25
C SER A 72 11.82 -16.51 -9.70
N GLN A 73 12.31 -15.35 -9.25
CA GLN A 73 13.65 -15.17 -8.72
C GLN A 73 13.61 -15.22 -7.19
N ARG A 74 14.57 -15.96 -6.62
CA ARG A 74 14.68 -16.16 -5.16
C ARG A 74 15.25 -14.96 -4.41
N ASP A 75 15.82 -14.01 -5.13
CA ASP A 75 16.39 -12.79 -4.55
C ASP A 75 15.31 -11.76 -4.14
N PHE A 76 14.04 -12.08 -4.40
CA PHE A 76 12.87 -11.25 -4.12
C PHE A 76 11.91 -11.92 -3.12
N LEU A 77 12.46 -12.75 -2.22
CA LEU A 77 11.78 -13.41 -1.11
C LEU A 77 12.03 -12.67 0.21
#